data_AF-A0A650EL56-F1
#
_entry.id   AF-A0A650EL56-F1
#
_cell.length_a   1.000
_cell.length_b   1.000
_cell.length_c   1.000
_cell.angle_alpha   90.00
_cell.angle_beta   90.00
_cell.angle_gamma   90.00
#
_symmetry.space_group_name_H-M   'P 1'
#
loop_
_entity.id
_entity.type
_entity.pdbx_description
1 polymer ?
#
loop_
_entity_poly.entity_id
_entity_poly.type
_entity_poly.pdbx_seq_one_letter_code
_entity_poly.pdbx_strand_id
1 'polypeptide(L)' 'MFQVYTSTDKSELSKNLIGEFKDWDEAMDCAEQAIEGKTGIRYIVEETNGIVNSYGELIASVVAESDFN' A
#
# COMPACT_ATOMS: atom_id res chain seq x y z
N MET A 1 -10.03 2.42 -5.64
CA MET A 1 -9.04 3.38 -5.10
C MET A 1 -7.91 2.55 -4.53
N PHE A 2 -6.69 2.80 -4.93
CA PHE A 2 -5.48 2.12 -4.51
C PHE A 2 -4.77 2.97 -3.45
N GLN A 3 -4.59 2.44 -2.25
CA GLN A 3 -3.81 3.08 -1.20
C GLN A 3 -2.43 2.44 -1.21
N VAL A 4 -1.41 3.26 -1.39
CA VAL A 4 -0.01 2.83 -1.40
C VAL A 4 0.56 3.11 -0.03
N TYR A 5 1.08 2.07 0.60
CA TYR A 5 1.78 2.11 1.87
C TYR A 5 3.22 1.67 1.66
N THR A 6 4.13 2.21 2.46
CA THR A 6 5.48 1.67 2.63
C THR A 6 5.70 1.29 4.08
N SER A 7 6.49 0.26 4.31
CA SER A 7 6.81 -0.20 5.65
C SER A 7 8.30 -0.48 5.73
N THR A 8 8.96 0.13 6.71
CA THR A 8 10.41 0.03 6.90
C THR A 8 10.81 -1.03 7.93
N ASP A 9 9.86 -1.67 8.60
CA ASP A 9 10.11 -2.68 9.64
C ASP A 9 9.02 -3.76 9.66
N LYS A 10 9.31 -4.94 10.24
CA LYS A 10 8.31 -6.01 10.46
C LYS A 10 7.15 -5.56 11.36
N SER A 11 7.31 -4.46 12.10
CA SER A 11 6.27 -3.89 12.95
C SER A 11 5.19 -3.16 12.12
N GLU A 12 3.92 -3.53 12.35
CA GLU A 12 2.74 -2.87 11.75
C GLU A 12 2.68 -1.36 11.99
N LEU A 13 3.39 -0.86 13.01
CA LEU A 13 3.51 0.56 13.33
C LEU A 13 4.29 1.38 12.29
N SER A 14 5.10 0.73 11.45
CA SER A 14 5.95 1.40 10.45
C SER A 14 5.28 1.61 9.10
N LYS A 15 3.99 1.26 8.97
CA LYS A 15 3.19 1.49 7.77
C LYS A 15 2.97 2.99 7.57
N ASN A 16 3.68 3.59 6.62
CA ASN A 16 3.46 4.94 6.16
C ASN A 16 2.60 4.92 4.90
N LEU A 17 1.44 5.57 4.96
CA LEU A 17 0.65 5.89 3.76
C LEU A 17 1.46 6.86 2.90
N ILE A 18 1.80 6.43 1.68
CA ILE A 18 2.46 7.28 0.67
C ILE A 18 1.41 8.13 -0.05
N GLY A 19 0.28 7.52 -0.41
CA GLY A 19 -0.77 8.22 -1.12
C GLY A 19 -1.93 7.31 -1.52
N GLU A 20 -3.05 7.95 -1.86
CA GLU A 20 -4.25 7.30 -2.35
C GLU A 20 -4.43 7.66 -3.82
N PHE A 21 -4.43 6.64 -4.66
CA PHE A 21 -4.53 6.75 -6.11
C PHE A 21 -5.83 6.12 -6.58
N LYS A 22 -6.34 6.55 -7.73
CA LYS A 22 -7.53 5.92 -8.34
C LYS A 22 -7.15 4.88 -9.38
N ASP A 23 -5.97 5.05 -9.96
CA ASP A 23 -5.40 4.25 -11.04
C ASP A 23 -4.27 3.35 -10.50
N TRP A 24 -4.26 2.10 -10.96
CA TRP A 24 -3.30 1.09 -10.52
C TRP A 24 -1.88 1.40 -11.00
N ASP A 25 -1.75 1.90 -12.24
CA ASP A 25 -0.46 2.30 -12.84
C ASP A 25 0.23 3.39 -11.98
N GLU A 26 -0.51 4.43 -11.59
CA GLU A 26 0.00 5.49 -10.70
C GLU A 26 0.34 4.95 -9.31
N ALA A 27 -0.47 4.03 -8.78
CA ALA A 27 -0.20 3.42 -7.48
C ALA A 27 1.09 2.59 -7.50
N MET A 28 1.34 1.85 -8.57
CA MET A 28 2.53 1.02 -8.73
C MET A 28 3.79 1.86 -8.97
N ASP A 29 3.70 2.89 -9.83
CA ASP A 29 4.80 3.83 -10.07
C ASP A 29 5.18 4.57 -8.78
N CYS A 30 4.19 4.99 -7.98
CA CYS A 30 4.44 5.62 -6.69
C CYS A 30 5.03 4.63 -5.67
N ALA A 31 4.57 3.37 -5.67
CA ALA A 31 5.12 2.33 -4.82
C ALA A 31 6.58 2.03 -5.16
N GLU A 32 6.92 1.91 -6.44
CA GLU A 32 8.29 1.70 -6.94
C GLU A 32 9.17 2.90 -6.62
N GLN A 33 8.74 4.13 -6.90
CA GLN A 33 9.48 5.35 -6.52
C GLN A 33 9.68 5.46 -5.00
N ALA A 34 8.72 4.99 -4.21
CA ALA A 34 8.82 5.06 -2.76
C ALA A 34 9.85 4.09 -2.18
N ILE A 35 10.11 2.96 -2.86
CA ILE A 35 11.17 2.00 -2.54
C ILE A 35 12.50 2.27 -3.26
N GLU A 36 12.48 3.03 -4.36
CA GLU A 36 13.65 3.36 -5.15
C GLU A 36 14.65 4.17 -4.31
N GLY A 37 15.78 3.53 -3.97
CA GLY A 37 16.85 4.12 -3.14
C GLY A 37 16.75 3.84 -1.64
N LYS A 38 15.73 3.10 -1.16
CA LYS A 38 15.63 2.66 0.23
C LYS A 38 15.73 1.14 0.33
N THR A 39 16.93 0.65 0.67
CA THR A 39 17.14 -0.76 1.03
C THR A 39 16.53 -1.07 2.39
N GLY A 40 15.70 -2.11 2.48
CA GLY A 40 15.06 -2.57 3.72
C GLY A 40 13.63 -2.06 3.93
N ILE A 41 12.96 -1.57 2.89
CA ILE A 41 11.56 -1.16 2.96
C ILE A 41 10.73 -1.96 1.95
N ARG A 42 9.48 -2.25 2.32
CA ARG A 42 8.49 -2.90 1.46
C ARG A 42 7.39 -1.92 1.09
N TYR A 43 6.86 -2.01 -0.11
CA TYR A 43 5.60 -1.36 -0.46
C TYR A 43 4.44 -2.36 -0.31
N ILE A 44 3.27 -1.82 0.00
CA ILE A 44 2.00 -2.54 0.13
C ILE A 44 0.97 -1.67 -0.59
N VAL A 45 0.36 -2.20 -1.63
CA VAL A 45 -0.73 -1.55 -2.36
C VAL A 45 -2.02 -2.24 -2.00
N GLU A 46 -2.96 -1.49 -1.45
CA GLU A 46 -4.28 -1.96 -1.07
C GLU A 46 -5.35 -1.35 -1.97
N GLU A 47 -6.20 -2.15 -2.58
CA GLU A 47 -7.34 -1.70 -3.35
C GLU A 47 -8.57 -1.62 -2.45
N THR A 48 -9.05 -0.40 -2.23
CA THR A 48 -10.38 -0.11 -1.67
C THR A 48 -11.35 0.13 -2.81
N ASN A 49 -12.33 -0.77 -2.95
CA ASN A 49 -13.42 -0.63 -3.92
C ASN A 49 -14.60 0.23 -3.43
N GLY A 50 -14.42 0.94 -2.31
CA GLY A 50 -15.49 1.69 -1.65
C GLY A 50 -16.58 0.78 -1.04
N ILE A 51 -16.33 -0.53 -1.02
CA ILE A 51 -17.20 -1.54 -0.44
C ILE A 51 -16.93 -1.55 1.06
N VAL A 52 -17.95 -1.27 1.85
CA VAL A 52 -17.91 -1.40 3.30
C VAL A 52 -18.47 -2.75 3.71
N ASN A 53 -17.85 -3.39 4.70
CA ASN A 53 -18.41 -4.59 5.31
C ASN A 53 -19.65 -4.21 6.15
N SER A 54 -20.41 -5.21 6.61
CA SER A 54 -21.59 -4.99 7.47
C SER A 54 -21.30 -4.29 8.80
N TYR A 55 -20.02 -4.11 9.17
CA TYR A 55 -19.57 -3.36 10.34
C TYR A 55 -19.23 -1.89 10.01
N GLY A 56 -19.37 -1.48 8.74
CA GLY A 56 -19.09 -0.11 8.30
C GLY A 56 -17.61 0.16 8.04
N GLU A 57 -16.75 -0.85 8.05
CA GLU A 57 -15.33 -0.72 7.75
C GLU A 57 -15.10 -0.87 6.25
N LEU A 58 -14.25 -0.01 5.69
CA LEU A 58 -13.83 -0.09 4.29
C LEU A 58 -13.03 -1.37 4.09
N ILE A 59 -13.51 -2.22 3.18
CA ILE A 59 -12.80 -3.41 2.77
C ILE A 59 -11.69 -2.98 1.81
N ALA A 60 -10.46 -2.95 2.31
CA ALA A 60 -9.25 -2.83 1.53
C ALA A 60 -8.69 -4.24 1.26
N SER A 61 -8.40 -4.58 0.01
CA SER A 61 -7.74 -5.83 -0.37
C SER A 61 -6.31 -5.54 -0.81
N VAL A 62 -5.32 -6.21 -0.21
CA VAL A 62 -3.92 -6.10 -0.65
C VAL A 62 -3.82 -6.69 -2.06
N VAL A 63 -3.52 -5.86 -3.05
CA VAL A 63 -3.36 -6.26 -4.46
C VAL A 63 -1.89 -6.46 -4.83
N ALA A 64 -0.98 -5.77 -4.14
CA ALA A 64 0.45 -5.98 -4.31
C ALA A 64 1.16 -5.78 -2.98
N GLU A 65 2.08 -6.67 -2.65
CA GLU A 65 3.02 -6.49 -1.55
C GLU A 65 4.41 -6.91 -2.03
N SER A 66 5.44 -6.16 -1.64
CA SER A 66 6.83 -6.56 -1.88
C SER A 66 7.34 -7.39 -0.72
N ASP A 67 7.96 -8.53 -1.01
CA ASP A 67 8.59 -9.39 0.00
C ASP A 67 9.85 -8.74 0.57
N PHE A 68 10.13 -9.01 1.85
CA PHE A 68 11.20 -8.39 2.62
C PHE A 68 12.50 -9.15 2.33
N ASN A 69 13.30 -8.69 1.37
CA ASN A 69 14.60 -9.28 1.06
C ASN A 69 15.73 -8.64 1.87
#